data_AF-A0A965AD06-F1
#
_entry.id   AF-A0A965AD06-F1
#
_cell.length_a   1.000
_cell.length_b   1.000
_cell.length_c   1.000
_cell.angle_alpha   90.00
_cell.angle_beta   90.00
_cell.angle_gamma   90.00
#
_symmetry.space_group_name_H-M   'P 1'
#
loop_
_entity.id
_entity.type
_entity.pdbx_description
1 polymer ?
#
loop_
_entity_poly.entity_id
_entity_poly.type
_entity_poly.pdbx_seq_one_letter_code
_entity_poly.pdbx_strand_id
1 'polypeptide(L)'
;MSFLFESFADWKKYAEEKKLALHEVVLEYERDQKGKDKEQIMEGLARAWAVMKDAVHTGLTEEMTSRSGMINNGAKKVYNYPTPVLSKEFQNLISRALAAKEVNSCMGRVVAAPTAGASGIMPGVLFTLQEIHQIDDQKILEAMLLAAGIALIMEQKASIAGAVGGCQAETGTAAAMGSGAIVYCLGGNTDQIFNAVAITVQCMLGLVETRYKETALGGLAATKTGQAIAKRVLIRDIEILPDESN
;
A
#
# COMPACT_ATOMS: atom_id res chain seq x y z
N MET A 1 -20.27 -13.26 -16.16
CA MET A 1 -18.97 -12.87 -16.71
C MET A 1 -18.61 -11.59 -16.00
N SER A 2 -17.72 -11.70 -15.01
CA SER A 2 -17.24 -10.58 -14.22
C SER A 2 -16.59 -9.50 -15.08
N PHE A 3 -16.61 -8.27 -14.57
CA PHE A 3 -15.90 -7.15 -15.18
C PHE A 3 -14.39 -7.40 -15.23
N LEU A 4 -13.76 -7.12 -16.37
CA LEU A 4 -12.30 -7.15 -16.54
C LEU A 4 -11.75 -5.75 -16.26
N PHE A 5 -10.91 -5.62 -15.24
CA PHE A 5 -10.39 -4.35 -14.73
C PHE A 5 -9.33 -3.72 -15.66
N GLU A 6 -9.76 -3.26 -16.83
CA GLU A 6 -8.88 -2.66 -17.84
C GLU A 6 -8.84 -1.13 -17.79
N SER A 7 -9.94 -0.47 -17.40
CA SER A 7 -9.98 0.99 -17.33
C SER A 7 -10.98 1.49 -16.29
N PHE A 8 -10.71 2.67 -15.73
CA PHE A 8 -11.64 3.35 -14.82
C PHE A 8 -12.96 3.73 -15.51
N ALA A 9 -12.90 4.11 -16.79
CA ALA A 9 -14.09 4.47 -17.56
C ALA A 9 -15.03 3.27 -17.73
N ASP A 10 -14.48 2.10 -18.06
CA ASP A 10 -15.27 0.89 -18.21
C ASP A 10 -15.78 0.38 -16.85
N TRP A 11 -15.00 0.56 -15.78
CA TRP A 11 -15.44 0.21 -14.43
C TRP A 11 -16.64 1.04 -13.99
N LYS A 12 -16.60 2.36 -14.22
CA LYS A 12 -17.74 3.26 -13.97
C LYS A 12 -18.97 2.82 -14.77
N LYS A 13 -18.80 2.63 -16.08
CA LYS A 13 -19.89 2.23 -16.98
C LYS A 13 -20.54 0.93 -16.54
N TYR A 14 -19.73 -0.08 -16.21
CA TYR A 14 -20.22 -1.38 -15.73
C TYR A 14 -20.99 -1.25 -14.42
N ALA A 15 -20.46 -0.48 -13.46
CA ALA A 15 -21.12 -0.22 -12.18
C ALA A 15 -22.48 0.47 -12.36
N GLU A 16 -22.57 1.46 -13.25
CA GLU A 16 -23.81 2.19 -13.56
C GLU A 16 -24.85 1.30 -14.26
N GLU A 17 -24.44 0.54 -15.28
CA GLU A 17 -25.33 -0.37 -16.02
C GLU A 17 -25.93 -1.46 -15.11
N LYS A 18 -25.13 -1.96 -14.16
CA LYS A 18 -25.54 -2.99 -13.20
C LYS A 18 -26.17 -2.44 -11.92
N LYS A 19 -26.10 -1.11 -11.71
CA LYS A 19 -26.51 -0.43 -10.47
C LYS A 19 -25.82 -0.99 -9.23
N LEU A 20 -24.53 -1.28 -9.36
CA LEU A 20 -23.67 -1.81 -8.30
C LEU A 20 -22.76 -0.72 -7.75
N ALA A 21 -22.43 -0.80 -6.46
CA ALA A 21 -21.34 0.00 -5.92
C ALA A 21 -19.99 -0.48 -6.49
N LEU A 22 -18.99 0.41 -6.56
CA LEU A 22 -17.67 0.07 -7.11
C LEU A 22 -17.03 -1.15 -6.45
N HIS A 23 -17.12 -1.26 -5.12
CA HIS A 23 -16.57 -2.40 -4.37
C HIS A 23 -17.31 -3.71 -4.69
N GLU A 24 -18.61 -3.67 -5.03
CA GLU A 24 -19.39 -4.86 -5.41
C GLU A 24 -18.97 -5.40 -6.77
N VAL A 25 -18.54 -4.54 -7.69
CA VAL A 25 -17.98 -4.97 -8.98
C VAL A 25 -16.67 -5.75 -8.75
N VAL A 26 -15.82 -5.28 -7.84
CA VAL A 26 -14.59 -6.00 -7.48
C VAL A 26 -14.93 -7.30 -6.75
N LEU A 27 -15.96 -7.31 -5.90
CA LEU A 27 -16.45 -8.53 -5.25
C LEU A 27 -16.90 -9.57 -6.28
N GLU A 28 -17.68 -9.17 -7.30
CA GLU A 28 -18.10 -10.07 -8.38
C GLU A 28 -16.90 -10.69 -9.10
N TYR A 29 -15.90 -9.86 -9.43
CA TYR A 29 -14.66 -10.33 -10.03
C TYR A 29 -13.91 -11.31 -9.12
N GLU A 30 -13.74 -11.00 -7.85
CA GLU A 30 -13.06 -11.89 -6.89
C GLU A 30 -13.79 -13.23 -6.72
N ARG A 31 -15.13 -13.23 -6.75
CA ARG A 31 -15.93 -14.46 -6.71
C ARG A 31 -15.70 -15.32 -7.95
N ASP A 32 -15.74 -14.72 -9.14
CA ASP A 32 -15.52 -15.42 -10.40
C ASP A 32 -14.08 -15.98 -10.47
N GLN A 33 -13.07 -15.20 -10.07
CA GLN A 33 -11.66 -15.58 -10.15
C GLN A 33 -11.25 -16.64 -9.13
N LYS A 34 -11.80 -16.59 -7.90
CA LYS A 34 -11.41 -17.50 -6.80
C LYS A 34 -12.37 -18.65 -6.57
N GLY A 35 -13.56 -18.62 -7.19
CA GLY A 35 -14.63 -19.59 -6.91
C GLY A 35 -15.10 -19.56 -5.46
N LYS A 36 -15.02 -18.40 -4.81
CA LYS A 36 -15.40 -18.19 -3.40
C LYS A 36 -16.69 -17.42 -3.29
N ASP A 37 -17.42 -17.63 -2.20
CA ASP A 37 -18.59 -16.80 -1.88
C ASP A 37 -18.19 -15.44 -1.29
N LYS A 38 -19.18 -14.57 -1.09
CA LYS A 38 -18.98 -13.22 -0.55
C LYS A 38 -18.39 -13.30 0.85
N GLU A 39 -18.93 -14.17 1.68
CA GLU A 39 -18.60 -14.32 3.08
C GLU A 39 -17.12 -14.70 3.26
N GLN A 40 -16.62 -15.64 2.47
CA GLN A 40 -15.22 -16.07 2.46
C GLN A 40 -14.25 -14.96 2.01
N ILE A 41 -14.65 -14.15 1.02
CA ILE A 41 -13.85 -13.01 0.56
C ILE A 41 -13.79 -11.95 1.66
N MET A 42 -14.93 -11.60 2.24
CA MET A 42 -15.02 -10.63 3.33
C MET A 42 -14.26 -11.09 4.58
N GLU A 43 -14.30 -12.38 4.92
CA GLU A 43 -13.51 -12.94 6.01
C GLU A 43 -12.01 -12.88 5.70
N GLY A 44 -11.62 -13.08 4.44
CA GLY A 44 -10.24 -12.86 3.99
C GLY A 44 -9.77 -11.42 4.17
N LEU A 45 -10.60 -10.46 3.79
CA LEU A 45 -10.34 -9.03 4.00
C LEU A 45 -10.26 -8.69 5.49
N ALA A 46 -11.16 -9.24 6.32
CA ALA A 46 -11.14 -9.04 7.77
C ALA A 46 -9.83 -9.55 8.39
N ARG A 47 -9.34 -10.73 7.97
CA ARG A 47 -8.03 -11.24 8.40
C ARG A 47 -6.89 -10.34 7.94
N ALA A 48 -6.91 -9.88 6.69
CA ALA A 48 -5.90 -8.96 6.18
C ALA A 48 -5.90 -7.63 6.95
N TRP A 49 -7.09 -7.10 7.26
CA TRP A 49 -7.25 -5.89 8.05
C TRP A 49 -6.73 -6.06 9.48
N ALA A 50 -7.00 -7.20 10.11
CA ALA A 50 -6.46 -7.52 11.42
C ALA A 50 -4.92 -7.56 11.39
N VAL A 51 -4.30 -8.17 10.38
CA VAL A 51 -2.83 -8.19 10.22
C VAL A 51 -2.28 -6.78 9.97
N MET A 52 -2.98 -5.95 9.20
CA MET A 52 -2.62 -4.54 8.99
C MET A 52 -2.61 -3.75 10.31
N LYS A 53 -3.65 -3.88 11.14
CA LYS A 53 -3.71 -3.26 12.48
C LYS A 53 -2.63 -3.81 13.42
N ASP A 54 -2.39 -5.12 13.38
CA ASP A 54 -1.36 -5.81 14.17
C ASP A 54 0.06 -5.32 13.82
N ALA A 55 0.36 -5.13 12.53
CA ALA A 55 1.64 -4.58 12.09
C ALA A 55 1.86 -3.14 12.60
N VAL A 56 0.82 -2.30 12.58
CA VAL A 56 0.88 -0.95 13.15
C VAL A 56 1.12 -1.01 14.66
N HIS A 57 0.36 -1.84 15.36
CA HIS A 57 0.50 -2.01 16.81
C HIS A 57 1.91 -2.47 17.17
N THR A 58 2.37 -3.56 16.54
CA THR A 58 3.71 -4.13 16.73
C THR A 58 4.80 -3.10 16.51
N GLY A 59 4.77 -2.33 15.41
CA GLY A 59 5.79 -1.31 15.13
C GLY A 59 5.79 -0.14 16.12
N LEU A 60 4.69 0.11 16.82
CA LEU A 60 4.59 1.15 17.85
C LEU A 60 4.94 0.66 19.26
N THR A 61 4.82 -0.64 19.54
CA THR A 61 5.05 -1.21 20.88
C THR A 61 6.36 -1.97 20.99
N GLU A 62 6.66 -2.86 20.05
CA GLU A 62 7.82 -3.76 20.07
C GLU A 62 9.09 -3.09 19.55
N GLU A 63 10.26 -3.53 20.01
CA GLU A 63 11.54 -2.96 19.58
C GLU A 63 11.83 -3.24 18.09
N MET A 64 11.82 -2.19 17.27
CA MET A 64 12.08 -2.23 15.84
C MET A 64 13.52 -1.82 15.54
N THR A 65 14.43 -2.80 15.55
CA THR A 65 15.79 -2.62 15.04
C THR A 65 16.03 -3.60 13.89
N SER A 66 16.26 -3.10 12.68
CA SER A 66 16.54 -3.98 11.54
C SER A 66 17.93 -4.60 11.64
N ARG A 67 18.14 -5.73 10.95
CA ARG A 67 19.45 -6.41 10.92
C ARG A 67 20.58 -5.54 10.38
N SER A 68 20.26 -4.56 9.53
CA SER A 68 21.24 -3.60 8.99
C SER A 68 21.55 -2.45 9.94
N GLY A 69 20.75 -2.25 10.99
CA GLY A 69 20.84 -1.11 11.90
C GLY A 69 20.31 0.22 11.33
N MET A 70 19.82 0.23 10.08
CA MET A 70 19.28 1.44 9.43
C MET A 70 17.89 1.83 9.97
N ILE A 71 17.11 0.85 10.42
CA ILE A 71 15.84 1.08 11.12
C ILE A 71 16.09 0.94 12.63
N ASN A 72 15.63 1.93 13.38
CA ASN A 72 15.71 1.97 14.85
C ASN A 72 14.56 2.80 15.43
N ASN A 73 13.42 2.15 15.67
CA ASN A 73 12.23 2.69 16.33
C ASN A 73 11.78 4.07 15.82
N GLY A 74 11.91 4.34 14.52
CA GLY A 74 11.57 5.63 13.92
C GLY A 74 10.09 5.95 14.07
N ALA A 75 9.23 4.94 13.91
CA ALA A 75 7.79 5.08 14.11
C ALA A 75 7.45 5.53 15.55
N LYS A 76 8.04 4.89 16.56
CA LYS A 76 7.84 5.27 17.97
C LYS A 76 8.35 6.66 18.28
N LYS A 77 9.52 7.01 17.74
CA LYS A 77 10.11 8.35 17.91
C LYS A 77 9.17 9.42 17.37
N VAL A 78 8.60 9.22 16.19
CA VAL A 78 7.60 10.14 15.61
C VAL A 78 6.31 10.14 16.43
N TYR A 79 5.79 8.97 16.83
CA TYR A 79 4.54 8.86 17.60
C TYR A 79 4.59 9.57 18.96
N ASN A 80 5.72 9.43 19.67
CA ASN A 80 5.95 9.98 21.00
C ASN A 80 6.54 11.40 21.00
N TYR A 81 6.89 11.94 19.82
CA TYR A 81 7.40 13.30 19.76
C TYR A 81 6.33 14.29 20.23
N PRO A 82 6.65 15.21 21.17
CA PRO A 82 5.63 16.03 21.83
C PRO A 82 4.98 17.07 20.91
N THR A 83 5.69 17.53 19.88
CA THR A 83 5.25 18.62 19.01
C THR A 83 4.91 18.11 17.61
N PRO A 84 3.62 18.01 17.22
CA PRO A 84 3.26 17.67 15.85
C PRO A 84 3.70 18.78 14.88
N VAL A 85 4.16 18.41 13.69
CA VAL A 85 4.48 19.37 12.61
C VAL A 85 3.21 20.01 12.03
N LEU A 86 2.14 19.21 11.90
CA LEU A 86 0.82 19.66 11.44
C LEU A 86 -0.22 19.47 12.56
N SER A 87 -0.90 18.33 12.58
CA SER A 87 -1.84 17.96 13.64
C SER A 87 -1.45 16.63 14.28
N LYS A 88 -2.07 16.29 15.42
CA LYS A 88 -1.83 14.99 16.07
C LYS A 88 -2.31 13.84 15.19
N GLU A 89 -3.40 14.04 14.46
CA GLU A 89 -3.93 13.10 13.47
C GLU A 89 -2.93 12.84 12.35
N PHE A 90 -2.31 13.90 11.81
CA PHE A 90 -1.26 13.76 10.79
C PHE A 90 -0.02 13.05 11.33
N GLN A 91 0.42 13.39 12.54
CA GLN A 91 1.53 12.70 13.21
C GLN A 91 1.22 11.21 13.41
N ASN A 92 -0.01 10.88 13.84
CA ASN A 92 -0.47 9.51 13.99
C ASN A 92 -0.46 8.77 12.65
N LEU A 93 -0.99 9.38 11.58
CA LEU A 93 -0.97 8.80 10.23
C LEU A 93 0.44 8.42 9.79
N ILE A 94 1.39 9.35 9.89
CA ILE A 94 2.79 9.13 9.50
C ILE A 94 3.42 8.04 10.38
N SER A 95 3.24 8.10 11.70
CA SER A 95 3.80 7.09 12.60
C SER A 95 3.24 5.69 12.37
N ARG A 96 1.96 5.55 12.02
CA ARG A 96 1.33 4.25 11.73
C ARG A 96 1.84 3.68 10.41
N ALA A 97 2.00 4.52 9.40
CA ALA A 97 2.60 4.11 8.13
C ALA A 97 4.06 3.66 8.32
N LEU A 98 4.83 4.41 9.10
CA LEU A 98 6.19 4.02 9.48
C LEU A 98 6.20 2.72 10.29
N ALA A 99 5.32 2.55 11.28
CA ALA A 99 5.28 1.38 12.14
C ALA A 99 5.11 0.08 11.33
N ALA A 100 4.10 0.03 10.46
CA ALA A 100 3.88 -1.12 9.60
C ALA A 100 5.05 -1.35 8.61
N LYS A 101 5.67 -0.28 8.10
CA LYS A 101 6.86 -0.38 7.24
C LYS A 101 8.08 -0.90 8.01
N GLU A 102 8.28 -0.49 9.25
CA GLU A 102 9.38 -0.97 10.11
C GLU A 102 9.22 -2.44 10.44
N VAL A 103 7.99 -2.91 10.70
CA VAL A 103 7.70 -4.35 10.84
C VAL A 103 8.13 -5.12 9.60
N ASN A 104 7.78 -4.63 8.40
CA ASN A 104 8.26 -5.23 7.14
C ASN A 104 9.80 -5.23 7.05
N SER A 105 10.45 -4.12 7.34
CA SER A 105 11.93 -4.00 7.31
C SER A 105 12.62 -4.90 8.35
N CYS A 106 11.93 -5.26 9.43
CA CYS A 106 12.39 -6.18 10.47
C CYS A 106 11.95 -7.64 10.23
N MET A 107 11.43 -7.97 9.04
CA MET A 107 10.95 -9.32 8.68
C MET A 107 9.76 -9.83 9.50
N GLY A 108 8.98 -8.92 10.06
CA GLY A 108 7.70 -9.24 10.68
C GLY A 108 6.61 -9.51 9.65
N ARG A 109 5.43 -9.86 10.15
CA ARG A 109 4.26 -10.19 9.31
C ARG A 109 3.54 -8.92 8.87
N VAL A 110 3.40 -8.73 7.56
CA VAL A 110 2.66 -7.61 6.96
C VAL A 110 1.75 -8.08 5.82
N VAL A 111 0.83 -7.22 5.39
CA VAL A 111 0.01 -7.43 4.18
C VAL A 111 0.59 -6.60 3.04
N ALA A 112 0.81 -7.21 1.89
CA ALA A 112 1.20 -6.50 0.67
C ALA A 112 0.05 -5.61 0.18
N ALA A 113 0.34 -4.35 -0.13
CA ALA A 113 -0.67 -3.38 -0.53
C ALA A 113 -0.11 -2.25 -1.43
N PRO A 114 0.11 -2.50 -2.73
CA PRO A 114 -0.06 -3.79 -3.42
C PRO A 114 1.16 -4.72 -3.27
N THR A 115 2.27 -4.20 -2.77
CA THR A 115 3.52 -4.93 -2.55
C THR A 115 3.93 -4.87 -1.08
N ALA A 116 4.93 -5.66 -0.69
CA ALA A 116 5.51 -5.60 0.65
C ALA A 116 6.24 -4.27 0.92
N GLY A 117 6.88 -3.66 -0.08
CA GLY A 117 7.61 -2.40 0.10
C GLY A 117 6.69 -1.19 0.34
N ALA A 118 5.45 -1.20 -0.16
CA ALA A 118 4.45 -0.18 0.13
C ALA A 118 3.46 -0.55 1.26
N SER A 119 3.68 -1.66 1.96
CA SER A 119 2.75 -2.24 2.96
C SER A 119 2.37 -1.31 4.12
N GLY A 120 3.10 -0.23 4.36
CA GLY A 120 2.77 0.75 5.40
C GLY A 120 1.65 1.74 5.04
N ILE A 121 1.40 1.98 3.75
CA ILE A 121 0.52 3.09 3.32
C ILE A 121 -0.95 2.82 3.65
N MET A 122 -1.48 1.68 3.22
CA MET A 122 -2.88 1.31 3.47
C MET A 122 -3.24 1.22 4.97
N PRO A 123 -2.48 0.51 5.84
CA PRO A 123 -2.75 0.54 7.27
C PRO A 123 -2.62 1.93 7.89
N GLY A 124 -1.61 2.73 7.50
CA GLY A 124 -1.44 4.09 8.01
C GLY A 124 -2.64 4.99 7.69
N VAL A 125 -3.13 4.92 6.46
CA VAL A 125 -4.29 5.68 5.99
C VAL A 125 -5.59 5.19 6.62
N LEU A 126 -5.92 3.90 6.45
CA LEU A 126 -7.23 3.38 6.84
C LEU A 126 -7.43 3.35 8.36
N PHE A 127 -6.39 3.04 9.14
CA PHE A 127 -6.52 2.99 10.59
C PHE A 127 -6.72 4.40 11.14
N THR A 128 -6.00 5.37 10.59
CA THR A 128 -6.16 6.79 10.97
C THR A 128 -7.51 7.34 10.58
N LEU A 129 -7.95 7.06 9.34
CA LEU A 129 -9.27 7.45 8.87
C LEU A 129 -10.39 6.83 9.73
N GLN A 130 -10.26 5.55 10.06
CA GLN A 130 -11.22 4.82 10.86
C GLN A 130 -11.39 5.45 12.25
N GLU A 131 -10.27 5.77 12.90
CA GLU A 131 -10.27 6.34 14.26
C GLU A 131 -10.86 7.76 14.28
N ILE A 132 -10.49 8.61 13.31
CA ILE A 132 -10.92 10.01 13.26
C ILE A 132 -12.42 10.12 12.96
N HIS A 133 -12.92 9.29 12.05
CA HIS A 133 -14.30 9.37 11.57
C HIS A 133 -15.22 8.29 12.15
N GLN A 134 -14.73 7.46 13.08
CA GLN A 134 -15.46 6.35 13.70
C GLN A 134 -16.14 5.44 12.67
N ILE A 135 -15.36 5.02 11.67
CA ILE A 135 -15.87 4.21 10.55
C ILE A 135 -15.98 2.75 10.97
N ASP A 136 -17.09 2.11 10.65
CA ASP A 136 -17.27 0.67 10.91
C ASP A 136 -16.28 -0.18 10.11
N ASP A 137 -15.82 -1.29 10.72
CA ASP A 137 -14.90 -2.23 10.07
C ASP A 137 -15.46 -2.68 8.70
N GLN A 138 -16.77 -2.90 8.57
CA GLN A 138 -17.40 -3.28 7.31
C GLN A 138 -17.11 -2.30 6.17
N LYS A 139 -17.19 -0.98 6.42
CA LYS A 139 -16.91 0.05 5.43
C LYS A 139 -15.43 0.11 5.07
N ILE A 140 -14.54 -0.16 6.04
CA ILE A 140 -13.09 -0.30 5.79
C ILE A 140 -12.82 -1.49 4.88
N LEU A 141 -13.46 -2.64 5.09
CA LEU A 141 -13.29 -3.82 4.23
C LEU A 141 -13.77 -3.56 2.79
N GLU A 142 -14.89 -2.87 2.62
CA GLU A 142 -15.37 -2.43 1.31
C GLU A 142 -14.37 -1.48 0.63
N ALA A 143 -13.78 -0.56 1.39
CA ALA A 143 -12.77 0.36 0.90
C ALA A 143 -11.47 -0.36 0.48
N MET A 144 -11.06 -1.39 1.23
CA MET A 144 -9.93 -2.27 0.85
C MET A 144 -10.21 -3.01 -0.46
N LEU A 145 -11.45 -3.48 -0.65
CA LEU A 145 -11.85 -4.15 -1.88
C LEU A 145 -11.87 -3.19 -3.07
N LEU A 146 -12.39 -1.98 -2.89
CA LEU A 146 -12.32 -0.90 -3.88
C LEU A 146 -10.86 -0.56 -4.23
N ALA A 147 -9.99 -0.45 -3.23
CA ALA A 147 -8.56 -0.23 -3.41
C ALA A 147 -7.89 -1.35 -4.23
N ALA A 148 -8.30 -2.61 -4.05
CA ALA A 148 -7.83 -3.71 -4.88
C ALA A 148 -8.22 -3.54 -6.36
N GLY A 149 -9.45 -3.08 -6.65
CA GLY A 149 -9.89 -2.73 -8.00
C GLY A 149 -9.04 -1.64 -8.66
N ILE A 150 -8.66 -0.61 -7.90
CA ILE A 150 -7.72 0.44 -8.35
C ILE A 150 -6.37 -0.19 -8.73
N ALA A 151 -5.82 -1.04 -7.86
CA ALA A 151 -4.54 -1.70 -8.08
C ALA A 151 -4.55 -2.60 -9.33
N LEU A 152 -5.64 -3.35 -9.56
CA LEU A 152 -5.81 -4.21 -10.74
C LEU A 152 -5.74 -3.41 -12.05
N ILE A 153 -6.42 -2.26 -12.13
CA ILE A 153 -6.35 -1.39 -13.32
C ILE A 153 -4.94 -0.85 -13.51
N MET A 154 -4.28 -0.44 -12.42
CA MET A 154 -2.91 0.09 -12.50
C MET A 154 -1.93 -0.98 -12.97
N GLU A 155 -2.02 -2.21 -12.45
CA GLU A 155 -1.20 -3.36 -12.86
C GLU A 155 -1.38 -3.72 -14.34
N GLN A 156 -2.61 -3.64 -14.87
CA GLN A 156 -2.88 -3.87 -16.29
C GLN A 156 -2.21 -2.83 -17.22
N LYS A 157 -1.97 -1.61 -16.73
CA LYS A 157 -1.41 -0.51 -17.53
C LYS A 157 0.08 -0.29 -17.31
N ALA A 158 0.60 -0.63 -16.15
CA ALA A 158 2.00 -0.45 -15.77
C ALA A 158 2.41 -1.44 -14.70
N SER A 159 3.71 -1.79 -14.66
CA SER A 159 4.22 -2.59 -13.54
C SER A 159 4.03 -1.83 -12.22
N ILE A 160 3.55 -2.53 -11.20
CA ILE A 160 3.42 -2.03 -9.82
C ILE A 160 4.62 -2.39 -8.95
N ALA A 161 5.59 -3.12 -9.50
CA ALA A 161 6.80 -3.50 -8.78
C ALA A 161 7.80 -2.34 -8.79
N GLY A 162 8.27 -1.93 -7.60
CA GLY A 162 9.30 -0.89 -7.47
C GLY A 162 10.55 -1.20 -8.27
N ALA A 163 10.95 -2.48 -8.30
CA ALA A 163 12.09 -2.97 -9.07
C ALA A 163 12.00 -2.72 -10.60
N VAL A 164 10.79 -2.50 -11.15
CA VAL A 164 10.58 -2.29 -12.59
C VAL A 164 10.20 -0.84 -12.89
N GLY A 165 9.31 -0.24 -12.08
CA GLY A 165 8.76 1.08 -12.33
C GLY A 165 9.16 2.16 -11.32
N GLY A 166 10.08 1.88 -10.39
CA GLY A 166 10.50 2.78 -9.32
C GLY A 166 9.42 3.00 -8.24
N CYS A 167 9.69 3.90 -7.29
CA CYS A 167 8.77 4.18 -6.18
C CYS A 167 7.36 4.59 -6.67
N GLN A 168 7.25 5.31 -7.79
CA GLN A 168 5.94 5.64 -8.37
C GLN A 168 5.07 4.40 -8.67
N ALA A 169 5.68 3.29 -9.09
CA ALA A 169 4.97 2.06 -9.38
C ALA A 169 4.47 1.39 -8.10
N GLU A 170 5.25 1.48 -7.03
CA GLU A 170 4.97 0.79 -5.78
C GLU A 170 4.20 1.66 -4.78
N THR A 171 4.86 2.69 -4.24
CA THR A 171 4.27 3.60 -3.27
C THR A 171 3.26 4.56 -3.91
N GLY A 172 3.45 4.92 -5.18
CA GLY A 172 2.46 5.73 -5.92
C GLY A 172 1.16 4.97 -6.15
N THR A 173 1.22 3.68 -6.49
CA THR A 173 0.02 2.82 -6.58
C THR A 173 -0.66 2.68 -5.23
N ALA A 174 0.09 2.41 -4.16
CA ALA A 174 -0.49 2.32 -2.81
C ALA A 174 -1.11 3.65 -2.34
N ALA A 175 -0.53 4.80 -2.71
CA ALA A 175 -1.10 6.11 -2.44
C ALA A 175 -2.42 6.30 -3.21
N ALA A 176 -2.48 5.91 -4.48
CA ALA A 176 -3.68 5.96 -5.31
C ALA A 176 -4.81 5.05 -4.76
N MET A 177 -4.45 3.83 -4.33
CA MET A 177 -5.35 2.94 -3.60
C MET A 177 -5.91 3.61 -2.33
N GLY A 178 -5.03 4.23 -1.54
CA GLY A 178 -5.40 4.94 -0.31
C GLY A 178 -6.32 6.13 -0.55
N SER A 179 -6.06 6.96 -1.57
CA SER A 179 -6.89 8.13 -1.87
C SER A 179 -8.29 7.74 -2.33
N GLY A 180 -8.42 6.70 -3.18
CA GLY A 180 -9.71 6.16 -3.56
C GLY A 180 -10.49 5.59 -2.36
N ALA A 181 -9.80 4.89 -1.47
CA ALA A 181 -10.39 4.35 -0.24
C ALA A 181 -10.86 5.44 0.73
N ILE A 182 -10.07 6.52 0.91
CA ILE A 182 -10.46 7.68 1.73
C ILE A 182 -11.77 8.29 1.21
N VAL A 183 -11.82 8.62 -0.08
CA VAL A 183 -13.00 9.28 -0.66
C VAL A 183 -14.22 8.38 -0.59
N TYR A 184 -14.07 7.08 -0.82
CA TYR A 184 -15.14 6.10 -0.66
C TYR A 184 -15.69 6.05 0.78
N CYS A 185 -14.79 5.99 1.76
CA CYS A 185 -15.14 5.99 3.18
C CYS A 185 -15.86 7.25 3.62
N LEU A 186 -15.52 8.40 3.03
CA LEU A 186 -16.15 9.70 3.32
C LEU A 186 -17.41 9.98 2.47
N GLY A 187 -17.93 8.98 1.76
CA GLY A 187 -19.20 9.08 1.03
C GLY A 187 -19.11 9.76 -0.33
N GLY A 188 -17.91 9.88 -0.91
CA GLY A 188 -17.74 10.41 -2.26
C GLY A 188 -18.34 9.50 -3.33
N ASN A 189 -18.80 10.11 -4.42
CA ASN A 189 -19.32 9.38 -5.58
C ASN A 189 -18.18 8.83 -6.49
N THR A 190 -18.54 8.02 -7.48
CA THR A 190 -17.58 7.39 -8.42
C THR A 190 -16.62 8.39 -9.06
N ASP A 191 -17.12 9.56 -9.49
CA ASP A 191 -16.29 10.58 -10.12
C ASP A 191 -15.30 11.20 -9.13
N GLN A 192 -15.74 11.48 -7.90
CA GLN A 192 -14.86 11.98 -6.85
C GLN A 192 -13.77 10.97 -6.48
N ILE A 193 -14.12 9.69 -6.40
CA ILE A 193 -13.16 8.60 -6.12
C ILE A 193 -12.11 8.54 -7.23
N PHE A 194 -12.53 8.48 -8.49
CA PHE A 194 -11.59 8.37 -9.62
C PHE A 194 -10.78 9.65 -9.85
N ASN A 195 -11.35 10.82 -9.57
CA ASN A 195 -10.60 12.08 -9.61
C ASN A 195 -9.52 12.11 -8.52
N ALA A 196 -9.80 11.64 -7.31
CA ALA A 196 -8.79 11.58 -6.25
C ALA A 196 -7.65 10.63 -6.61
N VAL A 197 -7.98 9.47 -7.20
CA VAL A 197 -6.99 8.53 -7.74
C VAL A 197 -6.14 9.21 -8.82
N ALA A 198 -6.76 9.87 -9.79
CA ALA A 198 -6.07 10.54 -10.89
C ALA A 198 -5.12 11.65 -10.40
N ILE A 199 -5.58 12.51 -9.49
CA ILE A 199 -4.75 13.57 -8.88
C ILE A 199 -3.58 12.96 -8.12
N THR A 200 -3.83 11.90 -7.36
CA THR A 200 -2.76 11.21 -6.60
C THR A 200 -1.71 10.65 -7.55
N VAL A 201 -2.13 9.96 -8.61
CA VAL A 201 -1.20 9.42 -9.62
C VAL A 201 -0.40 10.55 -10.27
N GLN A 202 -1.03 11.66 -10.67
CA GLN A 202 -0.35 12.83 -11.25
C GLN A 202 0.74 13.40 -10.32
N CYS A 203 0.46 13.48 -9.01
CA CYS A 203 1.44 13.93 -8.02
C CYS A 203 2.60 12.94 -7.79
N MET A 204 2.44 11.67 -8.18
CA MET A 204 3.44 10.62 -7.99
C MET A 204 4.27 10.34 -9.25
N LEU A 205 3.86 10.82 -10.42
CA LEU A 205 4.61 10.63 -11.67
C LEU A 205 5.98 11.30 -11.61
N GLY A 206 7.03 10.55 -11.95
CA GLY A 206 8.42 11.01 -11.89
C GLY A 206 9.12 10.72 -10.56
N LEU A 207 8.47 10.03 -9.61
CA LEU A 207 9.14 9.50 -8.42
C LEU A 207 10.03 8.30 -8.79
N VAL A 208 11.31 8.60 -9.02
CA VAL A 208 12.34 7.60 -9.36
C VAL A 208 12.93 6.99 -8.08
N GLU A 209 13.13 5.67 -8.09
CA GLU A 209 13.91 4.98 -7.07
C GLU A 209 15.40 5.12 -7.38
N THR A 210 16.10 6.07 -6.73
CA THR A 210 17.53 6.33 -6.98
C THR A 210 18.47 5.63 -5.99
N ARG A 211 17.95 4.91 -4.99
CA ARG A 211 18.77 4.32 -3.92
C ARG A 211 18.42 2.87 -3.61
N TYR A 212 19.19 1.97 -4.22
CA TYR A 212 19.18 0.53 -3.98
C TYR A 212 19.72 0.09 -2.60
N LYS A 213 20.24 0.99 -1.75
CA LYS A 213 21.02 0.56 -0.56
C LYS A 213 20.21 -0.27 0.43
N GLU A 214 18.93 0.04 0.70
CA GLU A 214 18.16 -0.70 1.71
C GLU A 214 17.51 -2.00 1.17
N THR A 215 16.97 -1.97 -0.05
CA THR A 215 16.39 -3.15 -0.71
C THR A 215 17.46 -4.14 -1.17
N ALA A 216 18.66 -3.69 -1.52
CA ALA A 216 19.77 -4.56 -1.93
C ALA A 216 20.62 -5.11 -0.76
N LEU A 217 20.64 -4.44 0.40
CA LEU A 217 21.45 -4.85 1.56
C LEU A 217 20.61 -5.28 2.78
N GLY A 218 19.28 -5.12 2.72
CA GLY A 218 18.36 -5.57 3.75
C GLY A 218 17.68 -6.89 3.37
N GLY A 219 17.52 -7.78 4.35
CA GLY A 219 16.62 -8.91 4.21
C GLY A 219 17.07 -10.06 3.31
N LEU A 220 16.17 -10.58 2.46
CA LEU A 220 16.46 -11.66 1.50
C LEU A 220 17.60 -11.28 0.54
N ALA A 221 17.71 -10.00 0.15
CA ALA A 221 18.78 -9.50 -0.69
C ALA A 221 20.18 -9.57 -0.03
N ALA A 222 20.25 -9.53 1.31
CA ALA A 222 21.48 -9.70 2.09
C ALA A 222 21.96 -11.16 2.18
N THR A 223 21.09 -12.13 1.85
CA THR A 223 21.46 -13.55 1.85
C THR A 223 22.38 -13.87 0.67
N LYS A 224 23.22 -14.90 0.79
CA LYS A 224 24.07 -15.37 -0.33
C LYS A 224 23.24 -15.66 -1.59
N THR A 225 22.02 -16.17 -1.40
CA THR A 225 21.05 -16.43 -2.49
C THR A 225 20.54 -15.13 -3.10
N GLY A 226 20.14 -14.15 -2.29
CA GLY A 226 19.70 -12.83 -2.76
C GLY A 226 20.79 -12.08 -3.51
N GLN A 227 22.03 -12.12 -3.02
CA GLN A 227 23.19 -11.53 -3.71
C GLN A 227 23.47 -12.22 -5.06
N ALA A 228 23.34 -13.55 -5.13
CA ALA A 228 23.51 -14.31 -6.37
C ALA A 228 22.40 -14.02 -7.40
N ILE A 229 21.16 -13.81 -6.94
CA ILE A 229 20.02 -13.42 -7.78
C ILE A 229 20.19 -11.98 -8.27
N ALA A 230 20.57 -11.05 -7.39
CA ALA A 230 20.83 -9.65 -7.74
C ALA A 230 21.89 -9.53 -8.86
N LYS A 231 22.98 -10.30 -8.78
CA LYS A 231 24.00 -10.38 -9.84
C LYS A 231 23.50 -10.92 -11.19
N ARG A 232 22.39 -11.67 -11.20
CA ARG A 232 21.80 -12.25 -12.41
C ARG A 232 20.68 -11.39 -13.00
N VAL A 233 19.97 -10.63 -12.15
CA VAL A 233 18.71 -9.94 -12.49
C VAL A 233 18.89 -8.42 -12.64
N LEU A 234 19.81 -7.78 -11.90
CA LEU A 234 20.05 -6.35 -12.05
C LEU A 234 20.74 -6.08 -13.39
N ILE A 235 20.10 -5.23 -14.18
CA ILE A 235 20.52 -4.71 -15.48
C ILE A 235 21.98 -4.24 -15.38
N ARG A 236 22.80 -4.62 -16.37
CA ARG A 236 24.26 -4.46 -16.38
C ARG A 236 24.75 -3.00 -16.40
N ASP A 237 23.86 -2.01 -16.50
CA ASP A 237 24.19 -0.62 -16.82
C ASP A 237 23.67 0.38 -15.78
N ILE A 238 23.80 0.10 -14.50
CA ILE A 238 23.73 1.14 -13.46
C ILE A 238 25.15 1.32 -12.93
N GLU A 239 25.82 2.37 -13.38
CA GLU A 239 27.06 2.85 -12.75
C GLU A 239 26.74 3.22 -11.30
N ILE A 240 27.26 2.43 -10.37
CA ILE A 240 27.28 2.80 -8.96
C ILE A 240 28.29 3.94 -8.85
N LEU A 241 27.78 5.18 -8.80
CA LEU A 241 28.62 6.34 -8.51
C LEU A 241 29.24 6.15 -7.12
N PRO A 242 30.55 6.38 -6.97
CA PRO A 242 31.21 6.28 -5.67
C PRO A 242 30.56 7.27 -4.68
N ASP A 243 30.42 6.86 -3.42
CA ASP A 243 30.01 7.76 -2.34
C ASP A 243 31.05 8.90 -2.27
N GLU A 244 30.62 10.14 -2.51
CA GLU A 244 31.43 11.31 -2.17
C GLU A 244 31.48 11.40 -0.63
N SER A 245 32.52 10.81 -0.06
CA SER A 245 32.90 11.02 1.32
C SER A 245 33.46 12.43 1.49
N ASN A 246 32.78 13.25 2.29
CA ASN A 246 33.38 14.31 3.11
C ASN A 246 33.10 14.01 4.57
#